data_AF-F6Z4M7-F1
#
_entry.id   AF-F6Z4M7-F1
#
_cell.length_a   1.000
_cell.length_b   1.000
_cell.length_c   1.000
_cell.angle_alpha   90.00
_cell.angle_beta   90.00
_cell.angle_gamma   90.00
#
_symmetry.space_group_name_H-M   'P 1'
#
loop_
_entity.id
_entity.type
_entity.pdbx_description
1 polymer ?
#
loop_
_entity_poly.entity_id
_entity_poly.type
_entity_poly.pdbx_seq_one_letter_code
_entity_poly.pdbx_strand_id
1 'polypeptide(L)'
;MKNWLLFVVSFCLVVICKGHVTWHQLGTNEYYIYTGVRVNYQAAVSACHSMGATLARIKTEQVQDFLMGKLKLLNPEVTWAVFYIGLKRFNSSSTGFQWNDGTMVTSGYTKWAPNEP
;
A
#
# COMPACT_ATOMS: atom_id res chain seq x y z
N MET A 1 35.69 -17.49 -43.78
CA MET A 1 35.27 -16.09 -43.96
C MET A 1 33.90 -15.96 -43.29
N LYS A 2 33.84 -15.68 -41.99
CA LYS A 2 33.45 -14.38 -41.39
C LYS A 2 32.27 -13.74 -42.15
N ASN A 3 31.05 -13.75 -41.61
CA ASN A 3 30.63 -12.74 -40.65
C ASN A 3 29.23 -12.96 -40.07
N TRP A 4 29.16 -12.60 -38.79
CA TRP A 4 28.08 -12.59 -37.82
C TRP A 4 27.06 -11.49 -38.12
N LEU A 5 25.75 -11.75 -37.98
CA LEU A 5 24.78 -10.72 -37.59
C LEU A 5 23.86 -11.29 -36.50
N LEU A 6 24.20 -10.91 -35.27
CA LEU A 6 23.29 -10.86 -34.12
C LEU A 6 22.18 -9.86 -34.42
N PHE A 7 20.92 -10.25 -34.23
CA PHE A 7 19.89 -9.35 -33.74
C PHE A 7 19.20 -10.09 -32.59
N VAL A 8 19.88 -10.10 -31.44
CA VAL A 8 19.46 -9.32 -30.28
C VAL A 8 18.09 -9.81 -29.84
N VAL A 9 18.11 -10.68 -28.84
CA VAL A 9 17.00 -10.85 -27.88
C VAL A 9 16.50 -9.44 -27.61
N SER A 10 15.33 -9.11 -28.13
CA SER A 10 14.64 -7.88 -27.78
C SER A 10 14.20 -8.06 -26.34
N PHE A 11 15.19 -7.94 -25.45
CA PHE A 11 15.03 -7.27 -24.18
C PHE A 11 14.43 -5.94 -24.59
N CYS A 12 13.11 -5.90 -24.61
CA CYS A 12 12.39 -4.66 -24.66
C CYS A 12 12.89 -3.96 -23.39
N LEU A 13 13.93 -3.15 -23.57
CA LEU A 13 14.31 -2.06 -22.71
C LEU A 13 13.10 -1.13 -22.75
N VAL A 14 12.02 -1.58 -22.09
CA VAL A 14 10.87 -0.76 -21.77
C VAL A 14 11.44 0.25 -20.80
N VAL A 15 11.85 1.37 -21.39
CA VAL A 15 11.83 2.71 -20.83
C VAL A 15 11.19 2.72 -19.44
N ILE A 16 11.99 2.50 -18.39
CA ILE A 16 11.56 2.76 -17.02
C ILE A 16 11.72 4.26 -16.79
N CYS A 17 10.81 5.04 -17.35
CA CYS A 17 10.61 6.43 -16.97
C CYS A 17 9.16 6.64 -16.55
N LYS A 18 8.77 6.00 -15.45
CA LYS A 18 7.72 6.49 -14.54
C LYS A 18 8.20 6.21 -13.12
N GLY A 19 8.11 7.22 -12.23
CA GLY A 19 8.73 7.25 -10.90
C GLY A 19 8.76 5.90 -10.20
N HIS A 20 9.94 5.53 -9.70
CA HIS A 20 10.20 4.22 -9.09
C HIS A 20 9.17 3.94 -7.99
N VAL A 21 8.23 3.03 -8.26
CA VAL A 21 7.28 2.52 -7.27
C VAL A 21 8.00 1.43 -6.49
N THR A 22 8.34 1.70 -5.24
CA THR A 22 9.00 0.72 -4.37
C THR A 22 7.98 -0.09 -3.60
N TRP A 23 7.83 -1.36 -3.95
CA TRP A 23 7.05 -2.33 -3.16
C TRP A 23 7.89 -2.93 -2.03
N HIS A 24 7.24 -3.28 -0.93
CA HIS A 24 7.84 -3.86 0.25
C HIS A 24 7.15 -5.19 0.60
N GLN A 25 7.90 -6.28 0.59
CA GLN A 25 7.39 -7.63 0.89
C GLN A 25 7.26 -7.89 2.39
N LEU A 26 6.13 -8.48 2.81
CA LEU A 26 5.96 -9.15 4.11
C LEU A 26 5.15 -10.43 3.92
N GLY A 27 5.81 -11.58 4.08
CA GLY A 27 5.20 -12.89 3.80
C GLY A 27 4.81 -13.01 2.32
N THR A 28 3.54 -13.35 2.07
CA THR A 28 2.97 -13.46 0.72
C THR A 28 2.37 -12.16 0.18
N ASN A 29 2.46 -11.06 0.93
CA ASN A 29 1.87 -9.78 0.55
C ASN A 29 2.94 -8.74 0.22
N GLU A 30 2.60 -7.84 -0.69
CA GLU A 30 3.39 -6.67 -1.08
C GLU A 30 2.66 -5.39 -0.66
N TYR A 31 3.42 -4.41 -0.17
CA TYR A 31 2.92 -3.14 0.30
C TYR A 31 3.62 -1.99 -0.40
N TYR A 32 2.85 -1.02 -0.85
CA TYR A 32 3.34 0.25 -1.38
C TYR A 32 2.89 1.40 -0.48
N ILE A 33 3.81 2.30 -0.17
CA ILE A 33 3.56 3.49 0.65
C ILE A 33 3.70 4.72 -0.25
N TYR A 34 2.57 5.38 -0.49
CA TYR A 34 2.54 6.60 -1.30
C TYR A 34 2.84 7.83 -0.43
N THR A 35 3.98 8.48 -0.65
CA THR A 35 4.42 9.70 0.06
C THR A 35 4.34 10.96 -0.79
N GLY A 36 3.64 10.90 -1.94
CA GLY A 36 3.49 12.02 -2.86
C GLY A 36 2.43 13.05 -2.42
N VAL A 37 1.82 13.71 -3.41
CA VAL A 37 0.83 14.77 -3.17
C VAL A 37 -0.41 14.18 -2.52
N ARG A 38 -0.90 14.80 -1.44
CA ARG A 38 -2.12 14.37 -0.75
C ARG A 38 -3.29 14.28 -1.72
N VAL A 39 -3.99 13.14 -1.67
CA VAL A 39 -5.20 12.87 -2.44
C VAL A 39 -6.37 12.60 -1.49
N ASN A 40 -7.60 12.61 -1.99
CA ASN A 40 -8.76 12.14 -1.22
C ASN A 40 -8.85 10.61 -1.24
N TYR A 41 -9.72 10.04 -0.40
CA TYR A 41 -9.90 8.59 -0.26
C TYR A 41 -10.26 7.91 -1.59
N GLN A 42 -11.18 8.48 -2.37
CA GLN A 42 -11.63 7.89 -3.63
C GLN A 42 -10.50 7.83 -4.68
N ALA A 43 -9.67 8.86 -4.74
CA ALA A 43 -8.49 8.89 -5.60
C ALA A 43 -7.45 7.86 -5.14
N ALA A 44 -7.24 7.69 -3.84
CA ALA A 44 -6.35 6.65 -3.30
C ALA A 44 -6.82 5.23 -3.66
N VAL A 45 -8.12 4.94 -3.53
CA VAL A 45 -8.72 3.66 -3.96
C VAL A 45 -8.50 3.45 -5.46
N SER A 46 -8.77 4.46 -6.27
CA SER A 46 -8.63 4.38 -7.73
C SER A 46 -7.18 4.15 -8.17
N ALA A 47 -6.22 4.79 -7.49
CA ALA A 47 -4.80 4.60 -7.73
C ALA A 47 -4.33 3.19 -7.32
N CYS A 48 -4.79 2.65 -6.19
CA CYS A 48 -4.49 1.26 -5.84
C CYS A 48 -5.04 0.29 -6.90
N HIS A 49 -6.29 0.46 -7.33
CA HIS A 49 -6.90 -0.39 -8.36
C HIS A 49 -6.17 -0.30 -9.70
N SER A 50 -5.68 0.88 -10.11
CA SER A 50 -4.92 1.01 -11.36
C SER A 50 -3.57 0.30 -11.35
N MET A 51 -3.04 -0.01 -10.15
CA MET A 51 -1.85 -0.83 -9.95
C MET A 51 -2.16 -2.33 -9.75
N GLY A 52 -3.43 -2.75 -9.87
CA GLY A 52 -3.83 -4.13 -9.56
C GLY A 52 -3.78 -4.46 -8.06
N ALA A 53 -3.82 -3.45 -7.20
CA ALA A 53 -3.74 -3.57 -5.75
C ALA A 53 -4.99 -2.98 -5.06
N THR A 54 -5.03 -3.06 -3.72
CA THR A 54 -6.05 -2.42 -2.89
C THR A 54 -5.39 -1.59 -1.80
N LEU A 55 -6.13 -0.67 -1.16
CA LEU A 55 -5.64 -0.03 0.07
C LEU A 55 -5.25 -1.09 1.13
N ALA A 56 -4.20 -0.80 1.91
CA ALA A 56 -3.59 -1.78 2.81
C ALA A 56 -4.57 -2.27 3.90
N ARG A 57 -4.57 -3.58 4.12
CA ARG A 57 -5.32 -4.23 5.22
C ARG A 57 -4.37 -4.49 6.38
N ILE A 58 -4.53 -3.75 7.47
CA ILE A 58 -3.68 -3.88 8.66
C ILE A 58 -4.41 -4.73 9.70
N LYS A 59 -4.37 -6.05 9.49
CA LYS A 59 -5.13 -7.04 10.28
C LYS A 59 -4.30 -7.77 11.33
N THR A 60 -3.04 -7.41 11.50
CA THR A 60 -2.15 -7.97 12.51
C THR A 60 -1.16 -6.92 12.99
N GLU A 61 -0.63 -7.12 14.19
CA GLU A 61 0.45 -6.29 14.73
C GLU A 61 1.71 -6.37 13.87
N GLN A 62 2.02 -7.53 13.31
CA GLN A 62 3.15 -7.71 12.41
C GLN A 62 3.07 -6.78 11.17
N VAL A 63 1.87 -6.66 10.57
CA VAL A 63 1.67 -5.76 9.42
C VAL A 63 1.78 -4.30 9.86
N GLN A 64 1.19 -3.95 11.00
CA GLN A 64 1.29 -2.60 11.57
C GLN A 64 2.75 -2.20 11.77
N ASP A 65 3.53 -3.02 12.48
CA ASP A 65 4.91 -2.70 12.84
C ASP A 65 5.82 -2.67 11.61
N PHE A 66 5.59 -3.58 10.66
CA PHE A 66 6.29 -3.57 9.37
C PHE A 66 6.08 -2.25 8.62
N LEU A 67 4.83 -1.81 8.45
CA LEU A 67 4.52 -0.57 7.73
C LEU A 67 5.06 0.67 8.47
N MET A 68 4.95 0.70 9.80
CA MET A 68 5.52 1.78 10.62
C MET A 68 7.04 1.84 10.51
N GLY A 69 7.72 0.69 10.45
CA GLY A 69 9.16 0.61 10.22
C GLY A 69 9.55 1.16 8.85
N LYS A 70 8.82 0.81 7.79
CA LYS A 70 9.05 1.35 6.44
C LYS A 70 8.81 2.85 6.38
N LEU A 71 7.75 3.35 7.01
CA LEU A 71 7.44 4.78 7.08
C LEU A 71 8.57 5.60 7.72
N LYS A 72 9.11 5.13 8.85
CA LYS A 72 10.25 5.78 9.53
C LYS A 72 11.49 5.86 8.64
N LEU A 73 11.74 4.83 7.83
CA LEU A 73 12.89 4.81 6.91
C LEU A 73 12.68 5.73 5.70
N LEU A 74 11.45 5.80 5.17
CA LEU A 74 11.12 6.65 4.02
C LEU A 74 11.14 8.14 4.38
N ASN A 75 10.71 8.48 5.60
CA ASN A 75 10.55 9.86 6.05
C ASN A 75 11.11 10.07 7.47
N PRO A 76 12.44 9.96 7.69
CA PRO A 76 13.05 10.01 9.02
C PRO A 76 12.78 11.33 9.76
N GLU A 77 12.66 12.44 9.03
CA GLU A 77 12.38 13.78 9.58
C GLU A 77 10.89 14.03 9.87
N VAL A 78 9.99 13.17 9.37
CA VAL A 78 8.53 13.38 9.51
C VAL A 78 8.06 12.77 10.82
N THR A 79 7.64 13.63 11.75
CA THR A 79 7.15 13.23 13.07
C THR A 79 5.69 12.77 13.08
N TRP A 80 4.91 13.19 12.07
CA TRP A 80 3.52 12.75 11.89
C TRP A 80 3.13 12.72 10.41
N ALA A 81 2.41 11.68 10.01
CA ALA A 81 1.87 11.55 8.66
C ALA A 81 0.54 10.77 8.71
N VAL A 82 -0.34 11.05 7.76
CA VAL A 82 -1.67 10.44 7.66
C VAL A 82 -1.76 9.68 6.35
N PHE A 83 -2.17 8.42 6.41
CA PHE A 83 -2.32 7.54 5.26
C PHE A 83 -3.70 6.90 5.26
N TYR A 84 -4.30 6.75 4.09
CA TYR A 84 -5.50 5.95 3.93
C TYR A 84 -5.16 4.46 3.97
N ILE A 85 -6.00 3.70 4.67
CA ILE A 85 -5.97 2.23 4.73
C ILE A 85 -7.28 1.66 4.20
N GLY A 86 -7.32 0.35 4.01
CA GLY A 86 -8.47 -0.37 3.43
C GLY A 86 -9.66 -0.53 4.38
N LEU A 87 -9.72 0.21 5.49
CA LEU A 87 -10.82 0.15 6.46
C LEU A 87 -11.83 1.26 6.18
N LYS A 88 -13.11 0.91 6.10
CA LYS A 88 -14.20 1.85 5.87
C LYS A 88 -15.27 1.71 6.94
N ARG A 89 -15.76 2.85 7.44
CA ARG A 89 -16.97 2.90 8.27
C ARG A 89 -18.20 2.78 7.36
N PHE A 90 -19.05 1.80 7.63
CA PHE A 90 -20.31 1.57 6.88
C PHE A 90 -21.56 1.90 7.71
N ASN A 91 -21.45 2.00 9.04
CA ASN A 91 -22.50 2.53 9.93
C ASN A 91 -21.90 3.23 11.18
N SER A 92 -22.76 3.83 12.01
CA SER A 92 -22.35 4.56 13.22
C SER A 92 -22.06 3.68 14.45
N SER A 93 -22.29 2.37 14.39
CA SER A 93 -21.99 1.45 15.49
C SER A 93 -20.49 1.33 15.74
N SER A 94 -20.09 0.94 16.95
CA SER A 94 -18.68 0.72 17.32
C SER A 94 -18.01 -0.39 16.48
N THR A 95 -18.78 -1.35 15.99
CA THR A 95 -18.35 -2.43 15.08
C THR A 95 -18.65 -2.13 13.61
N GLY A 96 -19.04 -0.90 13.31
CA GLY A 96 -19.48 -0.41 12.01
C GLY A 96 -18.39 -0.27 10.95
N PHE A 97 -17.37 -1.13 10.97
CA PHE A 97 -16.21 -1.07 10.10
C PHE A 97 -16.03 -2.35 9.29
N GLN A 98 -15.66 -2.18 8.02
CA GLN A 98 -15.42 -3.26 7.07
C GLN A 98 -14.11 -3.02 6.33
N TRP A 99 -13.31 -4.07 6.19
CA TRP A 99 -12.14 -4.05 5.31
C TRP A 99 -12.56 -4.19 3.85
N ASN A 100 -11.74 -3.68 2.93
CA ASN A 100 -11.97 -3.76 1.49
C ASN A 100 -11.97 -5.17 0.88
N ASP A 101 -11.76 -6.23 1.67
CA ASP A 101 -12.01 -7.63 1.30
C ASP A 101 -13.37 -8.17 1.80
N GLY A 102 -14.23 -7.29 2.31
CA GLY A 102 -15.56 -7.63 2.81
C GLY A 102 -15.60 -8.11 4.26
N THR A 103 -14.46 -8.40 4.88
CA THR A 103 -14.43 -8.86 6.28
C THR A 103 -14.80 -7.73 7.24
N MET A 104 -15.64 -8.06 8.23
CA MET A 104 -16.16 -7.13 9.22
C MET A 104 -15.21 -7.05 10.42
N VAL A 105 -15.11 -5.88 11.05
CA VAL A 105 -14.42 -5.72 12.33
C VAL A 105 -15.37 -6.08 13.48
N THR A 106 -15.70 -7.35 13.59
CA THR A 106 -16.48 -7.89 14.72
C THR A 106 -15.59 -8.49 15.81
N SER A 107 -14.46 -9.06 15.39
CA SER A 107 -13.45 -9.68 16.26
C SER A 107 -12.15 -9.80 15.47
N GLY A 108 -11.14 -9.01 15.80
CA GLY A 108 -9.89 -8.98 15.06
C GLY A 108 -8.98 -7.83 15.50
N TYR A 109 -7.78 -7.77 14.94
CA TYR A 109 -6.82 -6.74 15.26
C TYR A 109 -7.30 -5.35 14.81
N THR A 110 -7.24 -4.40 15.73
CA THR A 110 -7.35 -2.96 15.47
C THR A 110 -6.39 -2.23 16.39
N LYS A 111 -5.74 -1.17 15.88
CA LYS A 111 -4.88 -0.29 16.68
C LYS A 111 -5.38 1.15 16.60
N TRP A 112 -6.52 1.38 17.24
CA TRP A 112 -7.14 2.70 17.33
C TRP A 112 -6.28 3.66 18.15
N ALA A 113 -6.35 4.95 17.83
CA ALA A 113 -5.78 5.98 18.69
C ALA A 113 -6.60 6.09 19.99
N PRO A 114 -6.07 6.75 21.04
CA PRO A 114 -6.85 7.00 22.25
C PRO A 114 -8.16 7.73 21.94
N ASN A 115 -9.27 7.25 22.50
CA ASN A 115 -10.64 7.75 22.31
C ASN A 115 -11.27 7.52 20.92
N GLU A 116 -10.71 6.62 20.11
CA GLU A 116 -11.28 6.12 18.85
C GLU A 116 -11.85 4.69 19.05
N PRO A 117 -12.76 4.17 18.21
CA PRO A 117 -13.21 4.71 16.90
C PRO A 117 -14.48 5.59 16.89
#